data_AF-A0A661PR76-F1
#
_entry.id   AF-A0A661PR76-F1
#
_cell.length_a   1.000
_cell.length_b   1.000
_cell.length_c   1.000
_cell.angle_alpha   90.00
_cell.angle_beta   90.00
_cell.angle_gamma   90.00
#
_symmetry.space_group_name_H-M   'P 1'
#
loop_
_entity.id
_entity.type
_entity.pdbx_description
1 polymer ?
#
loop_
_entity_poly.entity_id
_entity_poly.type
_entity_poly.pdbx_seq_one_letter_code
_entity_poly.pdbx_strand_id
1 'polypeptide(L)'
;MRHPQRDGYLRIPMRAVPKARPRGRGKTFYMPPEYMAAKEQFSDELTSMGVITNRFEDNVALWIVLDSDEFWIRLEPSSDVKPKHMRRSDVDNVSGFVMDAMQDAGIIVNDSQVVRLNASYNQKETE
;
A
#
# COMPACT_ATOMS: atom_id res chain seq x y z
N MET A 1 13.15 -18.01 10.50
CA MET A 1 13.08 -18.53 9.11
C MET A 1 13.43 -17.39 8.17
N ARG A 2 14.39 -17.58 7.26
CA ARG A 2 14.74 -16.59 6.24
C ARG A 2 13.59 -16.57 5.21
N HIS A 3 12.78 -15.52 5.22
CA HIS A 3 11.83 -15.29 4.13
C HIS A 3 12.64 -15.14 2.83
N PRO A 4 12.27 -15.83 1.73
CA PRO A 4 12.99 -15.69 0.47
C PRO A 4 12.99 -14.20 0.10
N GLN A 5 14.18 -13.64 -0.18
CA GLN A 5 14.27 -12.31 -0.74
C GLN A 5 13.40 -12.29 -2.00
N ARG A 6 12.27 -11.58 -1.92
CA ARG A 6 11.45 -11.31 -3.10
C ARG A 6 12.16 -10.19 -3.83
N ASP A 7 12.92 -10.53 -4.86
CA ASP A 7 13.69 -9.56 -5.62
C ASP A 7 12.80 -8.39 -6.09
N GLY A 8 13.24 -7.17 -5.79
CA GLY A 8 12.51 -5.93 -6.11
C GLY A 8 11.37 -5.57 -5.16
N TYR A 9 11.11 -6.33 -4.09
CA TYR A 9 10.13 -5.97 -3.06
C TYR A 9 10.81 -5.31 -1.84
N LEU A 10 10.22 -4.21 -1.40
CA LEU A 10 10.47 -3.55 -0.12
C LEU A 10 9.70 -4.27 0.98
N ARG A 11 10.39 -4.60 2.07
CA ARG A 11 9.81 -5.27 3.24
C ARG A 11 9.54 -4.26 4.34
N ILE A 12 8.27 -4.09 4.70
CA ILE A 12 7.83 -3.20 5.78
C ILE A 12 7.37 -4.05 6.97
N PRO A 13 8.07 -3.98 8.12
CA PRO A 13 7.79 -4.84 9.28
C PRO A 13 6.59 -4.31 10.07
N MET A 14 5.40 -4.38 9.47
CA MET A 14 4.17 -3.91 10.08
C MET A 14 3.06 -4.95 9.94
N ARG A 15 2.29 -5.13 11.02
CA ARG A 15 1.13 -6.02 11.05
C ARG A 15 -0.03 -5.48 10.21
N ALA A 16 -0.91 -6.39 9.80
CA ALA A 16 -2.16 -6.04 9.14
C ALA A 16 -2.93 -4.94 9.91
N VAL A 17 -3.40 -3.95 9.15
CA VAL A 17 -4.00 -2.69 9.64
C VAL A 17 -5.17 -2.96 10.60
N PRO A 18 -5.36 -2.12 11.65
CA PRO A 18 -6.54 -2.18 12.51
C PRO A 18 -7.85 -2.15 11.71
N LYS A 19 -8.85 -2.92 12.17
CA LYS A 19 -10.17 -3.09 11.53
C LYS A 19 -10.95 -1.77 11.37
N ALA A 20 -10.58 -0.74 12.14
CA ALA A 20 -11.16 0.60 12.07
C ALA A 20 -10.66 1.35 10.82
N ARG A 21 -11.51 1.42 9.78
CA ARG A 21 -11.23 2.10 8.50
C ARG A 21 -11.96 3.44 8.40
N PRO A 22 -11.51 4.39 7.55
CA PRO A 22 -12.22 5.64 7.31
C PRO A 22 -13.72 5.45 7.01
N ARG A 23 -14.57 6.32 7.55
CA ARG A 23 -16.02 6.31 7.36
C ARG A 23 -16.42 7.63 6.74
N GLY A 24 -16.99 7.59 5.53
CA GLY A 24 -17.57 8.76 4.87
C GLY A 24 -19.09 8.67 4.82
N ARG A 25 -19.80 9.76 5.12
CA ARG A 25 -21.22 9.92 4.77
C ARG A 25 -21.42 11.29 4.12
N GLY A 26 -21.58 11.32 2.80
CA GLY A 26 -21.70 12.58 2.06
C GLY A 26 -20.37 13.33 2.03
N LYS A 27 -20.34 14.57 2.54
CA LYS A 27 -19.15 15.44 2.53
C LYS A 27 -18.25 15.29 3.78
N THR A 28 -18.67 14.54 4.78
CA THR A 28 -17.89 14.31 6.01
C THR A 28 -17.16 12.98 5.95
N PHE A 29 -15.85 13.04 6.16
CA PHE A 29 -14.95 11.89 6.27
C PHE A 29 -14.38 11.84 7.68
N TYR A 30 -14.54 10.71 8.35
CA TYR A 30 -13.94 10.42 9.63
C TYR A 30 -12.82 9.40 9.44
N MET A 31 -11.62 9.72 9.90
CA MET A 31 -10.50 8.78 10.00
C MET A 31 -10.36 8.34 11.46
N PRO A 32 -10.47 7.04 11.77
CA PRO A 32 -10.22 6.54 13.12
C PRO A 32 -8.79 6.83 13.58
N PRO A 33 -8.55 7.18 14.86
CA PRO A 33 -7.21 7.44 15.38
C PRO A 33 -6.22 6.27 15.17
N GLU A 34 -6.69 5.03 15.32
CA GLU A 34 -5.88 3.83 15.07
C GLU A 34 -5.44 3.70 13.61
N TYR A 35 -6.29 4.13 12.67
CA TYR A 35 -5.94 4.15 11.25
C TYR A 35 -4.85 5.20 10.98
N MET A 36 -4.99 6.39 11.57
CA MET A 36 -4.01 7.47 11.43
C MET A 36 -2.65 7.07 11.98
N ALA A 37 -2.61 6.50 13.19
CA ALA A 37 -1.37 6.05 13.80
C ALA A 37 -0.70 4.93 13.00
N ALA A 38 -1.48 3.97 12.50
CA ALA A 38 -0.98 2.93 11.61
C ALA A 38 -0.42 3.52 10.30
N LYS A 39 -1.11 4.50 9.72
CA LYS A 39 -0.70 5.14 8.47
C LYS A 39 0.59 5.94 8.65
N GLU A 40 0.70 6.70 9.73
CA GLU A 40 1.89 7.47 10.08
C GLU A 40 3.09 6.54 10.28
N GLN A 41 2.93 5.48 11.09
CA GLN A 41 3.98 4.48 11.27
C GLN A 41 4.46 3.88 9.94
N PHE A 42 3.53 3.53 9.05
CA PHE A 42 3.88 2.97 7.75
C PHE A 42 4.62 3.96 6.85
N SER A 43 4.20 5.23 6.85
CA SER A 43 4.85 6.31 6.12
C SER A 43 6.27 6.59 6.63
N ASP A 44 6.45 6.53 7.94
CA ASP A 44 7.76 6.68 8.58
C ASP A 44 8.70 5.53 8.21
N GLU A 45 8.20 4.29 8.24
CA GLU A 45 8.96 3.11 7.80
C GLU A 45 9.40 3.24 6.34
N LEU A 46 8.49 3.63 5.44
CA LEU A 46 8.78 3.89 4.02
C LEU A 46 9.89 4.94 3.85
N THR A 47 9.81 6.03 4.61
CA THR A 47 10.80 7.12 4.58
C THR A 47 12.15 6.66 5.13
N SER A 48 12.15 5.91 6.23
CA SER A 48 13.36 5.39 6.89
C SER A 48 14.15 4.42 6.01
N MET A 49 13.45 3.64 5.17
CA MET A 49 14.04 2.71 4.22
C MET A 49 14.70 3.42 3.03
N GLY A 50 14.63 4.75 2.96
CA GLY A 50 15.18 5.52 1.86
C GLY A 50 14.47 5.25 0.54
N VAL A 51 13.18 4.87 0.58
CA VAL A 51 12.37 4.75 -0.62
C VAL A 51 12.27 6.15 -1.20
N ILE A 52 12.97 6.36 -2.34
CA ILE A 52 13.17 7.68 -2.92
C ILE A 52 11.82 8.37 -3.13
N THR A 53 11.62 9.44 -2.39
CA THR A 53 10.47 10.33 -2.49
C THR A 53 10.52 11.04 -3.85
N ASN A 54 9.36 11.21 -4.50
CA ASN A 54 9.16 11.86 -5.80
C ASN A 54 9.72 11.15 -7.06
N ARG A 55 9.92 9.83 -7.07
CA ARG A 55 10.47 9.17 -8.28
C ARG A 55 9.45 8.86 -9.38
N PHE A 56 8.16 8.99 -9.11
CA PHE A 56 7.11 8.64 -10.06
C PHE A 56 6.17 9.82 -10.28
N GLU A 57 6.47 10.61 -11.31
CA GLU A 57 5.52 11.59 -11.87
C GLU A 57 4.55 10.90 -12.86
N ASP A 58 4.97 9.79 -13.44
CA ASP A 58 4.22 9.00 -14.42
C ASP A 58 3.49 7.80 -13.78
N ASN A 59 2.78 7.05 -14.61
CA ASN A 59 2.02 5.87 -14.20
C ASN A 59 2.91 4.78 -13.58
N VAL A 60 2.37 4.07 -12.59
CA VAL A 60 3.05 3.00 -11.86
C VAL A 60 2.21 1.74 -11.75
N ALA A 61 2.91 0.61 -11.68
CA ALA A 61 2.34 -0.67 -11.28
C ALA A 61 2.75 -0.98 -9.82
N LEU A 62 1.77 -1.39 -9.02
CA LEU A 62 1.91 -1.66 -7.60
C LEU A 62 1.60 -3.14 -7.31
N TRP A 63 2.54 -3.82 -6.66
CA TRP A 63 2.32 -5.15 -6.09
C TRP A 63 2.42 -5.09 -4.58
N ILE A 64 1.40 -5.61 -3.88
CA ILE A 64 1.34 -5.69 -2.43
C ILE A 64 1.18 -7.16 -2.05
N VAL A 65 2.04 -7.66 -1.18
CA VAL A 65 1.81 -8.96 -0.54
C VAL A 65 1.77 -8.76 0.97
N LEU A 66 0.63 -9.13 1.54
CA LEU A 66 0.42 -9.10 2.98
C LEU A 66 0.76 -10.46 3.58
N ASP A 67 1.71 -10.48 4.51
CA ASP A 67 1.98 -11.60 5.43
C ASP A 67 1.39 -11.26 6.81
N SER A 68 1.50 -12.16 7.79
CA SER A 68 0.93 -11.95 9.14
C SER A 68 1.47 -10.71 9.84
N ASP A 69 2.76 -10.42 9.66
CA ASP A 69 3.49 -9.39 10.39
C ASP A 69 4.29 -8.43 9.49
N GLU A 70 4.19 -8.58 8.18
CA GLU A 70 4.98 -7.80 7.22
C GLU A 70 4.19 -7.48 5.95
N PHE A 71 4.49 -6.32 5.35
CA PHE A 71 4.08 -5.98 4.00
C PHE A 71 5.27 -6.11 3.06
N TRP A 72 5.03 -6.67 1.89
CA TRP A 72 5.98 -6.72 0.79
C TRP A 72 5.44 -5.88 -0.37
N ILE A 73 6.15 -4.83 -0.74
CA ILE A 73 5.67 -3.86 -1.73
C ILE A 73 6.67 -3.73 -2.85
N ARG A 74 6.19 -3.76 -4.09
CA ARG A 74 7.01 -3.47 -5.28
C ARG A 74 6.31 -2.41 -6.11
N LEU A 75 7.08 -1.40 -6.52
CA LEU A 75 6.66 -0.36 -7.43
C LEU A 75 7.52 -0.37 -8.67
N GLU A 76 6.89 -0.22 -9.83
CA GLU A 76 7.58 -0.10 -11.10
C GLU A 76 6.95 1.01 -11.94
N PRO A 77 7.74 1.77 -12.72
CA PRO A 77 7.19 2.63 -13.75
C PRO A 77 6.39 1.77 -14.74
N SER A 78 5.25 2.28 -15.20
CA SER A 78 4.44 1.63 -16.22
C SER A 78 4.09 2.61 -17.33
N SER A 79 4.19 2.16 -18.58
CA SER A 79 3.66 2.89 -19.74
C SER A 79 2.18 2.61 -19.98
N ASP A 80 1.54 1.78 -19.14
CA ASP A 80 0.14 1.41 -19.30
C ASP A 80 -0.78 2.58 -18.96
N VAL A 81 -2.00 2.53 -19.50
CA VAL A 81 -3.06 3.49 -19.20
C VAL A 81 -4.03 2.86 -18.22
N LYS A 82 -4.52 3.64 -17.25
CA LYS A 82 -5.49 3.17 -16.25
C LYS A 82 -6.71 2.51 -16.93
N PRO A 83 -7.00 1.23 -16.65
CA PRO A 83 -8.19 0.57 -17.19
C PRO A 83 -9.46 1.24 -16.68
N LYS A 84 -10.43 1.55 -17.58
CA LYS A 84 -11.73 2.16 -17.23
C LYS A 84 -12.55 1.39 -16.20
N HIS A 85 -12.24 0.12 -15.94
CA HIS A 85 -12.99 -0.78 -15.07
C HIS A 85 -12.18 -1.32 -13.89
N MET A 86 -11.04 -0.69 -13.56
CA MET A 86 -10.28 -1.06 -12.38
C MET A 86 -11.11 -0.73 -11.12
N ARG A 87 -11.86 -1.73 -10.63
CA ARG A 87 -12.65 -1.63 -9.41
C ARG A 87 -11.82 -2.06 -8.22
N ARG A 88 -11.55 -1.09 -7.36
CA ARG A 88 -11.35 -1.19 -5.91
C ARG A 88 -12.24 -2.34 -5.35
N SER A 89 -11.65 -3.52 -5.06
CA SER A 89 -12.34 -4.74 -4.57
C SER A 89 -11.60 -5.29 -3.35
N ASP A 90 -12.30 -5.59 -2.25
CA ASP A 90 -11.96 -6.05 -0.87
C ASP A 90 -10.49 -6.08 -0.38
N VAL A 91 -9.57 -6.57 -1.21
CA VAL A 91 -8.13 -6.20 -1.22
C VAL A 91 -7.94 -4.66 -1.20
N ASP A 92 -8.99 -3.95 -1.56
CA ASP A 92 -9.18 -2.51 -1.58
C ASP A 92 -8.84 -1.76 -0.29
N ASN A 93 -9.11 -2.35 0.88
CA ASN A 93 -8.84 -1.64 2.14
C ASN A 93 -7.34 -1.60 2.42
N VAL A 94 -6.66 -2.73 2.21
CA VAL A 94 -5.21 -2.83 2.36
C VAL A 94 -4.53 -2.01 1.29
N SER A 95 -5.00 -2.12 0.05
CA SER A 95 -4.48 -1.34 -1.07
C SER A 95 -4.66 0.15 -0.86
N GLY A 96 -5.84 0.57 -0.39
CA GLY A 96 -6.15 1.97 -0.06
C GLY A 96 -5.24 2.49 1.05
N PHE A 97 -5.07 1.73 2.13
CA PHE A 97 -4.15 2.08 3.21
C PHE A 97 -2.71 2.26 2.71
N VAL A 98 -2.20 1.31 1.93
CA VAL A 98 -0.84 1.36 1.37
C VAL A 98 -0.67 2.57 0.44
N MET A 99 -1.62 2.81 -0.46
CA MET A 99 -1.57 3.98 -1.35
C MET A 99 -1.66 5.30 -0.59
N ASP A 100 -2.53 5.40 0.42
CA ASP A 100 -2.64 6.59 1.27
C ASP A 100 -1.31 6.86 2.00
N ALA A 101 -0.67 5.82 2.56
CA ALA A 101 0.60 5.95 3.26
C ALA A 101 1.75 6.30 2.30
N MET A 102 1.77 5.73 1.09
CA MET A 102 2.76 6.07 0.07
C MET A 102 2.60 7.49 -0.46
N GLN A 103 1.38 8.02 -0.52
CA GLN A 103 1.13 9.41 -0.88
C GLN A 103 1.60 10.36 0.23
N ASP A 104 1.36 10.04 1.50
CA ASP A 104 1.87 10.82 2.64
C ASP A 104 3.40 10.79 2.72
N ALA A 105 4.02 9.64 2.40
CA ALA A 105 5.46 9.50 2.28
C ALA A 105 6.04 10.20 1.03
N GLY A 106 5.19 10.75 0.15
CA GLY A 106 5.63 11.41 -1.08
C GLY A 106 6.27 10.49 -2.11
N ILE A 107 5.98 9.18 -2.09
CA ILE A 107 6.49 8.20 -3.07
C ILE A 107 5.70 8.29 -4.38
N ILE A 108 4.38 8.45 -4.27
CA ILE A 108 3.47 8.73 -5.37
C ILE A 108 2.79 10.08 -5.12
N VAL A 109 2.51 10.82 -6.18
CA VAL A 109 1.80 12.10 -6.12
C VAL A 109 0.30 11.87 -5.89
N ASN A 110 -0.27 10.83 -6.50
CA ASN A 110 -1.69 10.54 -6.44
C ASN A 110 -1.99 9.06 -6.69
N ASP A 111 -3.02 8.51 -6.02
CA ASP A 111 -3.48 7.13 -6.26
C ASP A 111 -3.91 6.85 -7.72
N SER A 112 -4.24 7.90 -8.49
CA SER A 112 -4.53 7.80 -9.91
C SER A 112 -3.35 7.37 -10.78
N GLN A 113 -2.11 7.55 -10.31
CA GLN A 113 -0.91 7.07 -10.99
C GLN A 113 -0.81 5.55 -10.98
N VAL A 114 -1.47 4.88 -10.02
CA VAL A 114 -1.50 3.41 -9.97
C VAL A 114 -2.43 2.89 -11.05
N VAL A 115 -1.86 2.44 -12.17
CA VAL A 115 -2.59 1.89 -13.33
C VAL A 115 -2.76 0.39 -13.26
N ARG A 116 -1.95 -0.28 -12.44
CA ARG A 116 -2.01 -1.72 -12.17
C ARG A 116 -1.81 -1.96 -10.69
N LEU A 117 -2.71 -2.74 -10.10
CA LEU A 117 -2.64 -3.15 -8.70
C LEU A 117 -2.76 -4.67 -8.64
N ASN A 118 -1.78 -5.30 -8.04
CA ASN A 118 -1.84 -6.71 -7.68
C ASN A 118 -1.66 -6.82 -6.18
N ALA A 119 -2.66 -7.31 -5.48
CA ALA A 119 -2.55 -7.47 -4.04
C ALA A 119 -3.03 -8.84 -3.62
N SER A 120 -2.19 -9.50 -2.82
CA SER A 120 -2.33 -10.91 -2.45
C SER A 120 -2.04 -11.08 -0.96
N TYR A 121 -2.65 -12.11 -0.36
CA TYR A 121 -2.44 -12.47 1.02
C TYR A 121 -1.71 -13.81 1.06
N ASN A 122 -0.57 -13.86 1.73
CA ASN A 122 0.11 -15.12 2.03
C ASN A 122 -0.47 -15.65 3.34
N GLN A 123 -1.48 -16.53 3.26
CA GLN A 123 -1.82 -17.36 4.42
C GLN A 123 -0.69 -18.37 4.55
N LYS A 124 0.11 -18.28 5.62
CA LYS A 124 0.80 -19.49 6.09
C LYS A 124 -0.31 -20.43 6.52
N GLU A 125 -0.49 -21.53 5.80
CA GLU A 125 -1.28 -22.66 6.29
C GLU A 125 -0.66 -23.05 7.64
N THR A 126 -1.36 -22.74 8.73
CA THR A 126 -1.08 -23.33 10.04
C THR A 126 -1.35 -24.82 9.92
N GLU A 127 -0.29 -25.62 9.87
CA GLU A 127 -0.34 -27.05 10.24
C GLU A 127 -0.73 -27.22 11.72
#